data_AF-A0A9N9Z5E1-F1
#
_entry.id   AF-A0A9N9Z5E1-F1
#
_cell.length_a   1.000
_cell.length_b   1.000
_cell.length_c   1.000
_cell.angle_alpha   90.00
_cell.angle_beta   90.00
_cell.angle_gamma   90.00
#
_symmetry.space_group_name_H-M   'P 1'
#
loop_
_entity.id
_entity.type
_entity.pdbx_description
1 polymer ?
#
loop_
_entity_poly.entity_id
_entity_poly.type
_entity_poly.pdbx_seq_one_letter_code
_entity_poly.pdbx_strand_id
1 'polypeptide(L)'
;MVLWRKKPFVSPTTVITPSSPKIDLRPGSPRAARGYASSPACSIYSVCGDEAWISQEDMDHLRQLSEVHHPAPQNGDPYGKGVRLLPPGCKVGRLVGEGAANAVFELVLPDGSYLYHQTSRLLLRVAKAPIDGDRPRFNYLQQYQYYCTHIKPILGSYILHQELVILRDANLIDPINDYLRAIDHQRDLKFRGTFIEPSEWGFLVEDMQPHGKDCDPSHPFDSSYLDLSLTISDPETTILVEFKPKWLSQSPNAPKNAIRCRQCAKELYSYLVDPQVGKPVPTKAKPCPLMIGNDASNPAFTDSVCRRVPSTDKRRKRLNSTLDVLRSEPAFKTLRLAQEANDHVGPLKADKKDAQFALAMTLRDCTCFAQVLTTPTQQQDSFKPLKIRFGDFDMKMPEFKLTYWRTIEEQLIKGGFYTADMIYCRNQFYRPPTKCYLERGRPTRSMEESEVIHLQEPHQKNGVYSLPPTMKSMTHSIHTDVDLLEKCLEHYKVKKSEGSQKG
;
A
#
# COMPACT_ATOMS: atom_id res chain seq x y z
N MET A 1 5.91 -1.55 8.36
CA MET A 1 4.72 -2.25 7.85
C MET A 1 5.07 -3.15 6.68
N VAL A 2 5.31 -4.43 6.97
CA VAL A 2 5.13 -5.61 6.10
C VAL A 2 4.77 -6.71 7.10
N LEU A 3 3.62 -7.36 6.88
CA LEU A 3 2.82 -8.25 7.74
C LEU A 3 3.46 -8.67 9.05
N TRP A 4 2.77 -8.49 10.19
CA TRP A 4 2.47 -9.56 11.17
C TRP A 4 1.12 -9.29 11.82
N ARG A 5 0.17 -10.23 11.69
CA ARG A 5 -0.95 -10.36 12.63
C ARG A 5 -0.37 -10.36 14.05
N LYS A 6 -0.75 -9.41 14.90
CA LYS A 6 -0.71 -9.58 16.36
C LYS A 6 -2.07 -10.10 16.80
N LYS A 7 -2.11 -11.42 17.07
CA LYS A 7 -3.08 -12.19 17.90
C LYS A 7 -4.59 -12.04 17.57
N PRO A 8 -5.42 -13.07 17.85
CA PRO A 8 -6.86 -12.87 17.90
C PRO A 8 -7.17 -11.85 19.00
N PHE A 9 -7.86 -10.78 18.63
CA PHE A 9 -8.38 -9.79 19.57
C PHE A 9 -9.57 -10.42 20.29
N VAL A 10 -9.50 -10.54 21.62
CA VAL A 10 -10.68 -10.83 22.44
C VAL A 10 -11.34 -9.48 22.71
N SER A 11 -12.47 -9.22 22.06
CA SER A 11 -13.26 -8.00 22.29
C SER A 11 -13.82 -7.97 23.71
N PRO A 12 -13.81 -6.81 24.38
CA PRO A 12 -14.87 -6.48 25.32
C PRO A 12 -16.11 -6.09 24.52
N THR A 13 -17.16 -6.91 24.59
CA THR A 13 -18.48 -6.60 24.04
C THR A 13 -19.05 -5.40 24.79
N THR A 14 -19.12 -4.23 24.16
CA THR A 14 -19.96 -3.13 24.66
C THR A 14 -20.60 -2.43 23.47
N VAL A 15 -21.84 -2.82 23.20
CA VAL A 15 -22.72 -2.17 22.23
C VAL A 15 -23.27 -0.92 22.91
N ILE A 16 -22.90 0.27 22.44
CA ILE A 16 -23.45 1.54 22.93
C ILE A 16 -24.53 2.00 21.95
N THR A 17 -25.69 2.39 22.48
CA THR A 17 -26.87 2.87 21.74
C THR A 17 -27.18 4.31 22.13
N PRO A 18 -27.36 5.24 21.19
CA PRO A 18 -28.03 6.52 21.45
C PRO A 18 -29.48 6.50 20.93
N SER A 19 -30.36 7.15 21.69
CA SER A 19 -31.78 7.38 21.42
C SER A 19 -32.00 8.46 20.35
N SER A 20 -32.86 8.16 19.37
CA SER A 20 -33.21 9.02 18.23
C SER A 20 -34.37 9.99 18.53
N PRO A 21 -34.46 11.12 17.81
CA PRO A 21 -35.72 11.71 17.37
C PRO A 21 -35.99 11.41 15.88
N LYS A 22 -37.26 11.22 15.53
CA LYS A 22 -37.74 10.85 14.18
C LYS A 22 -37.78 12.07 13.25
N ILE A 23 -37.30 11.91 12.02
CA ILE A 23 -37.57 12.83 10.89
C ILE A 23 -38.03 11.99 9.69
N ASP A 24 -39.12 12.41 9.06
CA ASP A 24 -39.78 11.76 7.93
C ASP A 24 -39.00 12.03 6.62
N LEU A 25 -38.53 10.97 5.96
CA LEU A 25 -38.04 10.99 4.58
C LEU A 25 -38.93 10.07 3.73
N ARG A 26 -39.58 10.63 2.70
CA ARG A 26 -40.45 9.87 1.79
C ARG A 26 -39.60 9.05 0.80
N PRO A 27 -39.79 7.72 0.71
CA PRO A 27 -39.13 6.90 -0.31
C PRO A 27 -39.80 7.07 -1.69
N GLY A 28 -38.98 7.25 -2.73
CA GLY A 28 -39.40 7.15 -4.13
C GLY A 28 -39.76 5.72 -4.53
N SER A 29 -40.70 5.58 -5.47
CA SER A 29 -41.29 4.32 -5.93
C SER A 29 -40.25 3.33 -6.50
N PRO A 30 -40.34 2.01 -6.18
CA PRO A 30 -39.41 1.01 -6.67
C PRO A 30 -39.86 0.47 -8.03
N ARG A 31 -39.18 0.83 -9.13
CA ARG A 31 -39.22 0.00 -10.34
C ARG A 31 -37.96 0.17 -11.21
N ALA A 32 -37.34 -0.98 -11.45
CA ALA A 32 -36.35 -1.30 -12.48
C ALA A 32 -34.87 -0.89 -12.26
N ALA A 33 -34.17 -1.66 -11.40
CA ALA A 33 -32.76 -1.98 -11.60
C ALA A 33 -32.47 -3.39 -11.02
N ARG A 34 -32.85 -4.45 -11.75
CA ARG A 34 -32.39 -5.81 -11.44
C ARG A 34 -30.92 -5.88 -11.82
N GLY A 35 -30.03 -5.82 -10.84
CA GLY A 35 -28.60 -5.92 -11.11
C GLY A 35 -27.64 -5.74 -9.95
N TYR A 36 -28.06 -5.52 -8.70
CA TYR A 36 -27.17 -5.60 -7.54
C TYR A 36 -28.00 -6.02 -6.33
N ALA A 37 -27.79 -7.24 -5.82
CA ALA A 37 -28.39 -7.67 -4.56
C ALA A 37 -27.66 -6.95 -3.42
N SER A 38 -28.09 -5.74 -3.11
CA SER A 38 -27.76 -5.03 -1.88
C SER A 38 -28.83 -5.30 -0.84
N SER A 39 -28.40 -5.41 0.42
CA SER A 39 -29.32 -5.47 1.57
C SER A 39 -30.42 -4.41 1.42
N PRO A 40 -31.70 -4.74 1.71
CA PRO A 40 -32.81 -3.80 1.65
C PRO A 40 -32.66 -2.61 2.61
N ALA A 41 -31.64 -2.62 3.49
CA ALA A 41 -31.35 -1.55 4.44
C ALA A 41 -30.71 -0.29 3.82
N CYS A 42 -30.05 -0.38 2.66
CA CYS A 42 -29.45 0.80 2.01
C CYS A 42 -30.31 1.31 0.85
N SER A 43 -30.64 2.59 0.86
CA SER A 43 -31.29 3.26 -0.27
C SER A 43 -30.27 3.76 -1.29
N ILE A 44 -30.67 3.73 -2.55
CA ILE A 44 -29.97 4.44 -3.62
C ILE A 44 -30.46 5.89 -3.59
N TYR A 45 -29.54 6.83 -3.41
CA TYR A 45 -29.80 8.26 -3.45
C TYR A 45 -29.50 8.79 -4.85
N SER A 46 -30.55 9.23 -5.53
CA SER A 46 -30.41 9.99 -6.77
C SER A 46 -30.19 11.44 -6.41
N VAL A 47 -29.02 11.97 -6.79
CA VAL A 47 -28.73 13.39 -6.68
C VAL A 47 -29.56 14.10 -7.76
N CYS A 48 -30.29 15.16 -7.43
CA CYS A 48 -31.24 15.85 -8.29
C CYS A 48 -30.73 17.23 -8.74
N GLY A 49 -29.72 17.80 -8.08
CA GLY A 49 -29.09 19.07 -8.44
C GLY A 49 -29.49 20.27 -7.59
N ASP A 50 -30.43 20.11 -6.67
CA ASP A 50 -30.97 21.13 -5.77
C ASP A 50 -30.64 20.85 -4.28
N GLU A 51 -29.74 19.91 -4.02
CA GLU A 51 -29.31 19.54 -2.68
C GLU A 51 -28.54 20.66 -1.98
N ALA A 52 -29.20 21.37 -1.06
CA ALA A 52 -28.58 22.43 -0.26
C ALA A 52 -27.36 22.00 0.58
N TRP A 53 -27.14 20.70 0.76
CA TRP A 53 -26.03 20.14 1.53
C TRP A 53 -24.82 19.76 0.68
N ILE A 54 -24.98 19.68 -0.64
CA ILE A 54 -23.89 19.41 -1.57
C ILE A 54 -23.38 20.75 -2.09
N SER A 55 -22.08 20.99 -1.98
CA SER A 55 -21.50 22.23 -2.49
C SER A 55 -21.58 22.28 -4.03
N GLN A 56 -21.53 23.48 -4.62
CA GLN A 56 -21.54 23.60 -6.08
C GLN A 56 -20.35 22.87 -6.73
N GLU A 57 -19.18 22.88 -6.07
CA GLU A 57 -17.99 22.15 -6.51
C GLU A 57 -18.22 20.62 -6.49
N ASP A 58 -18.81 20.11 -5.41
CA ASP A 58 -19.16 18.68 -5.30
C ASP A 58 -20.21 18.27 -6.36
N MET A 59 -21.20 19.14 -6.61
CA MET A 59 -22.17 18.95 -7.68
C MET A 59 -21.51 18.87 -9.06
N ASP A 60 -20.50 19.70 -9.32
CA ASP A 60 -19.77 19.69 -10.59
C ASP A 60 -18.94 18.40 -10.76
N HIS A 61 -18.33 17.88 -9.68
CA HIS A 61 -17.68 16.56 -9.71
C HIS A 61 -18.67 15.43 -9.98
N LEU A 62 -19.86 15.46 -9.37
CA LEU A 62 -20.92 14.47 -9.61
C LEU A 62 -21.43 14.49 -11.05
N ARG A 63 -21.59 15.69 -11.66
CA ARG A 63 -21.92 15.84 -13.08
C ARG A 63 -20.88 15.20 -13.98
N GLN A 64 -19.60 15.46 -13.75
CA GLN A 64 -18.52 14.84 -14.54
C GLN A 64 -18.48 13.32 -14.38
N LEU A 65 -18.79 12.79 -13.19
CA LEU A 65 -18.89 11.35 -12.96
C LEU A 65 -20.01 10.69 -13.79
N SER A 66 -21.16 11.36 -13.93
CA SER A 66 -22.26 10.85 -14.75
C SER A 66 -21.94 10.76 -16.23
N GLU A 67 -21.24 11.76 -16.79
CA GLU A 67 -20.83 11.78 -18.20
C GLU A 67 -19.86 10.64 -18.54
N VAL A 68 -18.99 10.25 -17.60
CA VAL A 68 -18.03 9.15 -17.76
C VAL A 68 -18.72 7.78 -17.75
N HIS A 69 -19.84 7.64 -17.03
CA HIS A 69 -20.54 6.36 -16.90
C HIS A 69 -21.67 6.16 -17.91
N HIS A 70 -22.29 7.24 -18.41
CA HIS A 70 -23.44 7.17 -19.33
C HIS A 70 -23.42 8.32 -20.36
N PRO A 71 -23.04 8.06 -21.63
CA PRO A 71 -23.05 9.10 -22.67
C PRO A 71 -24.46 9.48 -23.19
N ALA A 72 -25.55 8.92 -22.62
CA ALA A 72 -26.91 9.31 -22.95
C ALA A 72 -27.84 9.15 -21.72
N PRO A 73 -28.75 10.10 -21.46
CA PRO A 73 -29.71 10.00 -20.37
C PRO A 73 -30.77 8.94 -20.72
N GLN A 74 -30.80 7.84 -19.95
CA GLN A 74 -31.95 6.93 -19.96
C GLN A 74 -32.88 7.30 -18.80
N ASN A 75 -34.09 7.74 -19.15
CA ASN A 75 -35.26 7.87 -18.25
C ASN A 75 -35.03 8.60 -16.92
N GLY A 76 -34.94 9.93 -16.98
CA GLY A 76 -35.25 10.80 -15.83
C GLY A 76 -34.30 10.76 -14.63
N ASP A 77 -33.24 9.97 -14.67
CA ASP A 77 -32.11 10.03 -13.74
C ASP A 77 -30.90 10.65 -14.49
N PRO A 78 -30.68 11.97 -14.37
CA PRO A 78 -29.62 12.65 -15.09
C PRO A 78 -28.20 12.19 -14.69
N TYR A 79 -28.04 11.39 -13.61
CA TYR A 79 -26.72 11.02 -13.06
C TYR A 79 -26.38 9.52 -13.13
N GLY A 80 -27.26 8.70 -13.70
CA GLY A 80 -26.95 7.41 -14.31
C GLY A 80 -26.70 6.21 -13.37
N LYS A 81 -26.26 6.40 -12.12
CA LYS A 81 -26.37 5.42 -11.03
C LYS A 81 -26.35 6.16 -9.70
N GLY A 82 -27.46 6.16 -8.96
CA GLY A 82 -27.50 6.81 -7.65
C GLY A 82 -26.42 6.31 -6.68
N VAL A 83 -25.99 7.20 -5.79
CA VAL A 83 -24.97 6.92 -4.77
C VAL A 83 -25.62 6.22 -3.59
N ARG A 84 -24.94 5.25 -2.95
CA ARG A 84 -25.51 4.64 -1.73
C ARG A 84 -25.58 5.65 -0.60
N LEU A 85 -26.71 5.68 0.08
CA LEU A 85 -26.88 6.35 1.37
C LEU A 85 -26.85 5.30 2.48
N LEU A 86 -25.96 5.49 3.46
CA LEU A 86 -25.97 4.64 4.65
C LEU A 86 -27.17 4.99 5.55
N PRO A 87 -27.95 4.00 6.00
CA PRO A 87 -29.08 4.26 6.87
C PRO A 87 -28.64 4.74 8.26
N PRO A 88 -29.50 5.47 8.97
CA PRO A 88 -29.25 5.82 10.36
C PRO A 88 -29.13 4.56 11.23
N GLY A 89 -28.25 4.60 12.23
CA GLY A 89 -28.01 3.47 13.13
C GLY A 89 -26.96 2.47 12.67
N CYS A 90 -26.27 2.73 11.54
CA CYS A 90 -25.05 2.02 11.19
C CYS A 90 -24.03 2.11 12.34
N LYS A 91 -23.19 1.07 12.49
CA LYS A 91 -22.13 1.03 13.49
C LYS A 91 -20.81 0.68 12.84
N VAL A 92 -19.74 1.24 13.38
CA VAL A 92 -18.37 0.80 13.05
C VAL A 92 -17.94 -0.32 13.99
N GLY A 93 -17.37 -1.37 13.41
CA GLY A 93 -16.76 -2.48 14.13
C GLY A 93 -15.27 -2.24 14.37
N ARG A 94 -14.44 -3.27 14.17
CA ARG A 94 -12.99 -3.16 14.40
C ARG A 94 -12.31 -2.21 13.40
N LEU A 95 -11.22 -1.57 13.84
CA LEU A 95 -10.23 -0.98 12.94
C LEU A 95 -9.52 -2.10 12.17
N VAL A 96 -9.77 -2.16 10.86
CA VAL A 96 -9.19 -3.18 9.96
C VAL A 96 -7.76 -2.80 9.55
N GLY A 97 -7.53 -1.51 9.31
CA GLY A 97 -6.21 -1.01 8.94
C GLY A 97 -6.17 0.51 8.91
N GLU A 98 -4.98 1.07 9.01
CA GLU A 98 -4.77 2.51 8.90
C GLU A 98 -3.47 2.87 8.18
N GLY A 99 -3.53 3.95 7.40
CA GLY A 99 -2.41 4.61 6.76
C GLY A 99 -2.20 6.02 7.31
N ALA A 100 -1.31 6.78 6.68
CA ALA A 100 -1.09 8.18 7.07
C ALA A 100 -2.31 9.06 6.77
N ALA A 101 -3.03 8.77 5.67
CA ALA A 101 -4.14 9.58 5.18
C ALA A 101 -5.53 8.99 5.48
N ASN A 102 -5.65 7.69 5.75
CA ASN A 102 -6.95 7.02 5.86
C ASN A 102 -6.97 5.98 6.97
N ALA A 103 -8.17 5.64 7.44
CA ALA A 103 -8.46 4.49 8.27
C ALA A 103 -9.61 3.67 7.65
N VAL A 104 -9.60 2.36 7.88
CA VAL A 104 -10.57 1.41 7.34
C VAL A 104 -11.19 0.62 8.48
N PHE A 105 -12.51 0.60 8.54
CA PHE A 105 -13.30 -0.02 9.58
C PHE A 105 -14.25 -1.06 9.01
N GLU A 106 -14.57 -2.04 9.84
CA GLU A 106 -15.77 -2.83 9.63
C GLU A 106 -17.01 -1.93 9.71
N LEU A 107 -17.94 -2.09 8.77
CA LEU A 107 -19.25 -1.45 8.81
C LEU A 107 -20.30 -2.52 9.14
N VAL A 108 -21.21 -2.21 10.05
CA VAL A 108 -22.37 -3.05 10.45
C VAL A 108 -23.64 -2.23 10.21
N LEU A 109 -24.60 -2.82 9.51
CA LEU A 109 -25.90 -2.19 9.25
C LEU A 109 -26.79 -2.23 10.50
N PRO A 110 -27.88 -1.42 10.56
CA PRO A 110 -28.75 -1.35 11.74
C PRO A 110 -29.39 -2.70 12.13
N ASP A 111 -29.64 -3.55 11.13
CA ASP A 111 -30.17 -4.91 11.30
C ASP A 111 -29.10 -5.95 11.69
N GLY A 112 -27.85 -5.52 11.89
CA GLY A 112 -26.71 -6.39 12.20
C GLY A 112 -26.05 -7.01 10.97
N SER A 113 -26.57 -6.79 9.76
CA SER A 113 -26.04 -7.35 8.52
C SER A 113 -24.85 -6.55 7.98
N TYR A 114 -24.26 -7.05 6.89
CA TYR A 114 -23.10 -6.46 6.21
C TYR A 114 -23.43 -6.11 4.76
N LEU A 115 -22.70 -5.14 4.22
CA LEU A 115 -22.74 -4.83 2.79
C LEU A 115 -21.75 -5.72 2.02
N TYR A 116 -22.11 -6.06 0.79
CA TYR A 116 -21.32 -6.94 -0.07
C TYR A 116 -21.22 -6.39 -1.49
N HIS A 117 -20.07 -6.59 -2.10
CA HIS A 117 -19.88 -6.51 -3.55
C HIS A 117 -19.53 -7.91 -4.05
N GLN A 118 -20.42 -8.49 -4.88
CA GLN A 118 -20.35 -9.90 -5.24
C GLN A 118 -20.35 -10.76 -3.96
N THR A 119 -19.30 -11.53 -3.73
CA THR A 119 -19.12 -12.39 -2.55
C THR A 119 -18.25 -11.76 -1.46
N SER A 120 -17.74 -10.54 -1.68
CA SER A 120 -16.81 -9.89 -0.76
C SER A 120 -17.52 -8.84 0.07
N ARG A 121 -17.35 -8.91 1.39
CA ARG A 121 -17.85 -7.89 2.32
C ARG A 121 -17.24 -6.53 1.99
N LEU A 122 -17.99 -5.46 2.26
CA LEU A 122 -17.51 -4.09 2.15
C LEU A 122 -17.12 -3.51 3.51
N LEU A 123 -16.03 -2.75 3.52
CA LEU A 123 -15.48 -2.03 4.66
C LEU A 123 -15.66 -0.52 4.43
N LEU A 124 -15.78 0.24 5.52
CA LEU A 124 -15.83 1.70 5.46
C LEU A 124 -14.41 2.27 5.52
N ARG A 125 -14.02 3.00 4.48
CA ARG A 125 -12.77 3.76 4.41
C ARG A 125 -13.07 5.25 4.56
N VAL A 126 -12.41 5.88 5.53
CA VAL A 126 -12.53 7.31 5.86
C VAL A 126 -11.17 7.98 5.98
N ALA A 127 -11.13 9.26 5.62
CA ALA A 127 -9.93 10.10 5.60
C ALA A 127 -9.61 10.68 6.98
N LYS A 128 -8.32 10.67 7.32
CA LYS A 128 -7.78 11.32 8.50
C LYS A 128 -7.56 12.80 8.22
N ALA A 129 -7.80 13.62 9.24
CA ALA A 129 -7.46 15.04 9.19
C ALA A 129 -5.97 15.23 8.84
N PRO A 130 -5.63 16.21 7.99
CA PRO A 130 -4.24 16.63 7.78
C PRO A 130 -3.56 17.04 9.10
N ILE A 131 -2.25 16.82 9.19
CA ILE A 131 -1.46 17.24 10.36
C ILE A 131 -0.72 18.52 9.96
N ASP A 132 -0.92 19.62 10.68
CA ASP A 132 -0.21 20.89 10.48
C ASP A 132 -0.22 21.41 9.01
N GLY A 133 -1.31 21.17 8.29
CA GLY A 133 -1.43 21.60 6.88
C GLY A 133 -0.50 20.87 5.91
N ASP A 134 0.03 19.69 6.27
CA ASP A 134 0.96 18.89 5.46
C ASP A 134 0.40 18.46 4.09
N ARG A 135 -0.91 18.55 3.91
CA ARG A 135 -1.67 18.24 2.70
C ARG A 135 -3.04 18.93 2.76
N PRO A 136 -3.71 19.15 1.61
CA PRO A 136 -5.10 19.61 1.62
C PRO A 136 -6.03 18.54 2.22
N ARG A 137 -7.23 18.99 2.59
CA ARG A 137 -8.32 18.11 3.02
C ARG A 137 -8.67 17.12 1.92
N PHE A 138 -9.14 15.94 2.31
CA PHE A 138 -9.39 14.88 1.35
C PHE A 138 -10.72 15.10 0.63
N ASN A 139 -10.69 15.28 -0.69
CA ASN A 139 -11.90 15.39 -1.50
C ASN A 139 -12.29 14.00 -2.06
N TYR A 140 -13.36 13.42 -1.50
CA TYR A 140 -13.83 12.09 -1.90
C TYR A 140 -14.34 12.04 -3.34
N LEU A 141 -15.01 13.08 -3.82
CA LEU A 141 -15.58 13.11 -5.17
C LEU A 141 -14.48 13.22 -6.23
N GLN A 142 -13.53 14.13 -6.04
CA GLN A 142 -12.35 14.25 -6.88
C GLN A 142 -11.54 12.95 -6.90
N GLN A 143 -11.34 12.33 -5.73
CA GLN A 143 -10.65 11.05 -5.64
C GLN A 143 -11.41 9.91 -6.34
N TYR A 144 -12.74 9.89 -6.25
CA TYR A 144 -13.57 8.88 -6.92
C TYR A 144 -13.54 9.06 -8.44
N GLN A 145 -13.65 10.29 -8.91
CA GLN A 145 -13.50 10.65 -10.32
C GLN A 145 -12.14 10.21 -10.85
N TYR A 146 -11.06 10.52 -10.13
CA TYR A 146 -9.71 10.08 -10.47
C TYR A 146 -9.60 8.54 -10.53
N TYR A 147 -10.16 7.82 -9.54
CA TYR A 147 -10.19 6.36 -9.55
C TYR A 147 -10.91 5.80 -10.80
N CYS A 148 -12.07 6.34 -11.14
CA CYS A 148 -12.86 5.89 -12.29
C CYS A 148 -12.22 6.23 -13.64
N THR A 149 -11.61 7.41 -13.78
CA THR A 149 -11.13 7.93 -15.07
C THR A 149 -9.67 7.59 -15.36
N HIS A 150 -8.83 7.43 -14.33
CA HIS A 150 -7.38 7.23 -14.51
C HIS A 150 -6.92 5.84 -14.08
N ILE A 151 -7.47 5.27 -13.01
CA ILE A 151 -6.98 4.00 -12.43
C ILE A 151 -7.69 2.80 -13.04
N LYS A 152 -9.03 2.81 -13.02
CA LYS A 152 -9.86 1.71 -13.51
C LYS A 152 -9.59 1.34 -14.97
N PRO A 153 -9.39 2.27 -15.92
CA PRO A 153 -9.09 1.92 -17.30
C PRO A 153 -7.76 1.20 -17.49
N ILE A 154 -6.78 1.43 -16.60
CA ILE A 154 -5.45 0.84 -16.68
C ILE A 154 -5.44 -0.60 -16.15
N LEU A 155 -6.04 -0.81 -14.97
CA LEU A 155 -5.89 -2.05 -14.22
C LEU A 155 -7.12 -2.97 -14.32
N GLY A 156 -8.25 -2.47 -14.82
CA GLY A 156 -9.45 -3.26 -15.09
C GLY A 156 -9.90 -4.07 -13.86
N SER A 157 -10.01 -5.38 -14.01
CA SER A 157 -10.44 -6.30 -12.95
C SER A 157 -9.42 -6.50 -11.82
N TYR A 158 -8.19 -5.98 -11.95
CA TYR A 158 -7.18 -6.05 -10.90
C TYR A 158 -7.31 -4.94 -9.86
N ILE A 159 -8.21 -3.98 -10.00
CA ILE A 159 -8.44 -2.95 -8.97
C ILE A 159 -9.29 -3.51 -7.83
N LEU A 160 -8.92 -3.16 -6.60
CA LEU A 160 -9.78 -3.34 -5.43
C LEU A 160 -11.07 -2.56 -5.68
N HIS A 161 -12.22 -3.23 -5.50
CA HIS A 161 -13.49 -2.54 -5.66
C HIS A 161 -13.60 -1.41 -4.62
N GLN A 162 -14.00 -0.24 -5.10
CA GLN A 162 -14.27 0.95 -4.30
C GLN A 162 -15.50 1.66 -4.86
N GLU A 163 -16.42 2.03 -3.99
CA GLU A 163 -17.60 2.84 -4.33
C GLU A 163 -17.77 4.01 -3.35
N LEU A 164 -18.26 5.13 -3.88
CA LEU A 164 -18.60 6.32 -3.10
C LEU A 164 -19.86 6.05 -2.28
N VAL A 165 -19.90 6.55 -1.05
CA VAL A 165 -21.05 6.42 -0.16
C VAL A 165 -21.33 7.72 0.60
N ILE A 166 -22.61 8.01 0.85
CA ILE A 166 -23.07 9.14 1.67
C ILE A 166 -23.20 8.67 3.13
N LEU A 167 -22.57 9.42 4.04
CA LEU A 167 -22.49 9.16 5.48
C LEU A 167 -23.42 10.04 6.33
N ARG A 168 -24.02 11.07 5.74
CA ARG A 168 -24.76 12.17 6.38
C ARG A 168 -25.59 11.77 7.61
N ASP A 169 -26.52 10.85 7.42
CA ASP A 169 -27.47 10.48 8.48
C ASP A 169 -27.01 9.26 9.31
N ALA A 170 -25.88 8.66 8.93
CA ALA A 170 -25.33 7.51 9.63
C ALA A 170 -24.66 7.90 10.96
N ASN A 171 -24.31 9.17 11.15
CA ASN A 171 -23.71 9.71 12.38
C ASN A 171 -22.46 8.91 12.84
N LEU A 172 -21.60 8.52 11.89
CA LEU A 172 -20.48 7.60 12.14
C LEU A 172 -19.19 8.28 12.59
N ILE A 173 -18.97 9.56 12.24
CA ILE A 173 -17.66 10.21 12.43
C ILE A 173 -17.29 10.35 13.91
N ASP A 174 -18.21 10.84 14.75
CA ASP A 174 -17.95 11.00 16.18
C ASP A 174 -17.70 9.66 16.89
N PRO A 175 -18.55 8.62 16.69
CA PRO A 175 -18.27 7.27 17.19
C PRO A 175 -16.92 6.70 16.73
N ILE A 176 -16.53 6.93 15.47
CA ILE A 176 -15.21 6.50 14.97
C ILE A 176 -14.09 7.22 15.74
N ASN A 177 -14.22 8.51 15.97
CA ASN A 177 -13.22 9.29 16.69
C ASN A 177 -13.13 8.92 18.17
N ASP A 178 -14.26 8.62 18.83
CA ASP A 178 -14.29 8.04 20.18
C ASP A 178 -13.56 6.71 20.24
N TYR A 179 -13.84 5.82 19.27
CA TYR A 179 -13.16 4.53 19.16
C TYR A 179 -11.65 4.70 18.99
N LEU A 180 -11.20 5.57 18.07
CA LEU A 180 -9.78 5.83 17.84
C LEU A 180 -9.07 6.37 19.08
N ARG A 181 -9.72 7.25 19.85
CA ARG A 181 -9.20 7.72 21.15
C ARG A 181 -9.04 6.59 22.15
N ALA A 182 -10.04 5.71 22.26
CA ALA A 182 -10.00 4.59 23.19
C ALA A 182 -8.84 3.62 22.90
N ILE A 183 -8.54 3.37 21.62
CA ILE A 183 -7.46 2.46 21.21
C ILE A 183 -6.12 3.15 20.95
N ASP A 184 -5.97 4.45 21.24
CA ASP A 184 -4.82 5.23 20.76
C ASP A 184 -3.48 4.69 21.29
N HIS A 185 -3.47 4.22 22.53
CA HIS A 185 -2.31 3.58 23.15
C HIS A 185 -1.88 2.26 22.47
N GLN A 186 -2.76 1.62 21.70
CA GLN A 186 -2.51 0.38 20.96
C GLN A 186 -2.06 0.65 19.52
N ARG A 187 -2.27 1.86 19.01
CA ARG A 187 -1.90 2.27 17.66
C ARG A 187 -0.39 2.49 17.54
N ASP A 188 0.12 2.36 16.31
CA ASP A 188 1.50 2.71 15.97
C ASP A 188 1.78 4.16 16.37
N LEU A 189 2.95 4.42 16.98
CA LEU A 189 3.32 5.75 17.51
C LEU A 189 3.06 6.90 16.52
N LYS A 190 3.39 6.70 15.25
CA LYS A 190 3.21 7.68 14.16
C LYS A 190 1.75 8.00 13.81
N PHE A 191 0.79 7.24 14.33
CA PHE A 191 -0.64 7.45 14.08
C PHE A 191 -1.39 7.90 15.34
N ARG A 192 -0.73 7.91 16.50
CA ARG A 192 -1.35 8.34 17.75
C ARG A 192 -1.77 9.80 17.67
N GLY A 193 -2.90 10.12 18.28
CA GLY A 193 -3.49 11.45 18.26
C GLY A 193 -4.14 11.86 16.92
N THR A 194 -4.04 11.07 15.84
CA THR A 194 -4.74 11.38 14.60
C THR A 194 -6.21 10.98 14.68
N PHE A 195 -7.10 11.75 14.06
CA PHE A 195 -8.55 11.55 14.04
C PHE A 195 -9.11 11.65 12.61
N ILE A 196 -10.38 11.28 12.44
CA ILE A 196 -11.13 11.34 11.18
C ILE A 196 -11.76 12.71 11.00
N GLU A 197 -11.59 13.27 9.80
CA GLU A 197 -12.16 14.55 9.43
C GLU A 197 -13.69 14.44 9.22
N PRO A 198 -14.49 15.39 9.74
CA PRO A 198 -15.92 15.47 9.43
C PRO A 198 -16.17 15.52 7.92
N SER A 199 -17.04 14.63 7.43
CA SER A 199 -17.35 14.49 6.01
C SER A 199 -18.70 13.81 5.83
N GLU A 200 -19.47 14.30 4.87
CA GLU A 200 -20.72 13.68 4.39
C GLU A 200 -20.46 12.48 3.46
N TRP A 201 -19.20 12.29 3.06
CA TRP A 201 -18.76 11.27 2.11
C TRP A 201 -17.78 10.28 2.73
N GLY A 202 -17.82 9.05 2.22
CA GLY A 202 -16.87 7.99 2.52
C GLY A 202 -16.63 7.08 1.31
N PHE A 203 -15.80 6.07 1.49
CA PHE A 203 -15.68 4.97 0.53
C PHE A 203 -16.08 3.64 1.15
N LEU A 204 -16.83 2.84 0.42
CA LEU A 204 -16.94 1.41 0.67
C LEU A 204 -15.88 0.70 -0.16
N VAL A 205 -15.08 -0.15 0.48
CA VAL A 205 -13.99 -0.89 -0.17
C VAL A 205 -14.12 -2.38 0.08
N GLU A 206 -13.77 -3.18 -0.92
CA GLU A 206 -13.77 -4.64 -0.83
C GLU A 206 -12.85 -5.15 0.27
N ASP A 207 -13.38 -6.03 1.13
CA ASP A 207 -12.62 -6.76 2.12
C ASP A 207 -11.89 -7.94 1.47
N MET A 208 -10.56 -7.88 1.48
CA MET A 208 -9.69 -8.93 0.96
C MET A 208 -9.27 -9.93 2.04
N GLN A 209 -9.75 -9.82 3.28
CA GLN A 209 -9.51 -10.83 4.30
C GLN A 209 -10.22 -12.15 3.95
N PRO A 210 -9.60 -13.31 4.19
CA PRO A 210 -10.27 -14.58 4.01
C PRO A 210 -11.34 -14.73 5.10
N HIS A 211 -12.58 -15.00 4.67
CA HIS A 211 -13.73 -15.22 5.55
C HIS A 211 -14.19 -16.67 5.44
N GLY A 212 -14.55 -17.29 6.57
CA GLY A 212 -15.08 -18.66 6.62
C GLY A 212 -16.47 -18.78 6.00
N LYS A 213 -16.99 -20.01 5.95
CA LYS A 213 -18.32 -20.35 5.41
C LYS A 213 -19.50 -19.59 6.06
N ASP A 214 -19.28 -18.94 7.19
CA ASP A 214 -20.30 -18.19 7.94
C ASP A 214 -20.75 -16.88 7.27
N CYS A 215 -20.17 -16.53 6.11
CA CYS A 215 -20.46 -15.27 5.40
C CYS A 215 -21.32 -15.43 4.14
N ASP A 216 -21.90 -16.62 3.90
CA ASP A 216 -22.87 -16.78 2.82
C ASP A 216 -24.20 -16.07 3.19
N PRO A 217 -24.59 -14.99 2.48
CA PRO A 217 -25.85 -14.30 2.74
C PRO A 217 -27.09 -15.15 2.39
N SER A 218 -26.91 -16.28 1.68
CA SER A 218 -28.00 -17.10 1.16
C SER A 218 -28.44 -18.25 2.09
N HIS A 219 -27.72 -18.53 3.18
CA HIS A 219 -28.07 -19.61 4.11
C HIS A 219 -27.79 -19.27 5.59
N PRO A 220 -28.75 -18.64 6.30
CA PRO A 220 -28.76 -18.69 7.75
C PRO A 220 -29.25 -20.10 8.15
N PHE A 221 -28.38 -20.90 8.78
CA PHE A 221 -28.68 -22.24 9.30
C PHE A 221 -28.97 -23.34 8.26
N ASP A 222 -27.92 -23.94 7.68
CA ASP A 222 -27.87 -25.40 7.55
C ASP A 222 -26.42 -25.90 7.40
N SER A 223 -25.96 -26.71 8.35
CA SER A 223 -24.56 -27.18 8.43
C SER A 223 -24.38 -28.60 7.85
N SER A 224 -25.29 -29.06 7.01
CA SER A 224 -25.23 -30.44 6.49
C SER A 224 -25.49 -30.56 4.99
N TYR A 225 -24.72 -29.87 4.14
CA TYR A 225 -24.47 -30.37 2.79
C TYR A 225 -23.02 -30.05 2.37
N LEU A 226 -22.23 -31.11 2.24
CA LEU A 226 -20.84 -31.07 1.78
C LEU A 226 -20.86 -31.06 0.23
N ASP A 227 -21.27 -29.94 -0.37
CA ASP A 227 -21.12 -29.76 -1.82
C ASP A 227 -19.78 -29.09 -2.14
N LEU A 228 -19.08 -29.72 -3.07
CA LEU A 228 -17.70 -29.47 -3.48
C LEU A 228 -17.66 -28.29 -4.48
N SER A 229 -18.09 -27.10 -4.05
CA SER A 229 -17.83 -25.85 -4.80
C SER A 229 -16.78 -25.01 -4.07
N LEU A 230 -15.56 -25.08 -4.62
CA LEU A 230 -14.31 -24.46 -4.16
C LEU A 230 -14.26 -22.93 -4.33
N THR A 231 -15.35 -22.20 -4.07
CA THR A 231 -15.43 -20.74 -4.32
C THR A 231 -15.44 -19.86 -3.08
N ILE A 232 -15.28 -20.43 -1.87
CA ILE A 232 -15.15 -19.66 -0.63
C ILE A 232 -13.76 -19.89 -0.02
N SER A 233 -13.04 -18.80 0.23
CA SER A 233 -11.68 -18.80 0.78
C SER A 233 -11.69 -19.20 2.26
N ASP A 234 -11.56 -20.49 2.55
CA ASP A 234 -11.48 -20.99 3.92
C ASP A 234 -10.28 -20.33 4.67
N PRO A 235 -10.52 -19.63 5.80
CA PRO A 235 -9.51 -18.90 6.55
C PRO A 235 -8.44 -19.78 7.18
N GLU A 236 -8.68 -21.08 7.32
CA GLU A 236 -7.67 -22.05 7.78
C GLU A 236 -6.69 -22.43 6.65
N THR A 237 -7.13 -22.35 5.40
CA THR A 237 -6.33 -22.72 4.23
C THR A 237 -5.92 -21.53 3.36
N THR A 238 -6.43 -20.34 3.60
CA THR A 238 -6.15 -19.12 2.81
C THR A 238 -5.48 -18.05 3.65
N ILE A 239 -4.43 -17.42 3.11
CA ILE A 239 -3.80 -16.23 3.71
C ILE A 239 -3.96 -15.01 2.82
N LEU A 240 -4.05 -13.83 3.44
CA LEU A 240 -3.93 -12.55 2.77
C LEU A 240 -2.46 -12.09 2.81
N VAL A 241 -1.90 -11.87 1.64
CA VAL A 241 -0.60 -11.22 1.44
C VAL A 241 -0.85 -9.77 1.04
N GLU A 242 -0.37 -8.84 1.85
CA GLU A 242 -0.46 -7.39 1.63
C GLU A 242 0.94 -6.77 1.54
N PHE A 243 1.23 -6.07 0.44
CA PHE A 243 2.47 -5.29 0.30
C PHE A 243 2.35 -4.18 -0.75
N LYS A 244 3.19 -3.14 -0.62
CA LYS A 244 3.34 -2.12 -1.66
C LYS A 244 4.40 -2.56 -2.69
N PRO A 245 4.05 -2.74 -3.99
CA PRO A 245 5.01 -3.21 -5.00
C PRO A 245 6.12 -2.19 -5.30
N LYS A 246 5.85 -0.90 -5.08
CA LYS A 246 6.76 0.22 -5.32
C LYS A 246 7.14 0.35 -6.80
N TRP A 247 8.37 0.77 -7.08
CA TRP A 247 8.87 1.11 -8.41
C TRP A 247 9.26 -0.17 -9.15
N LEU A 248 8.37 -0.69 -9.99
CA LEU A 248 8.58 -1.95 -10.71
C LEU A 248 9.60 -1.83 -11.85
N SER A 249 10.03 -0.60 -12.15
CA SER A 249 11.09 -0.24 -13.09
C SER A 249 12.08 0.73 -12.46
N GLN A 250 13.27 0.83 -13.05
CA GLN A 250 14.30 1.73 -12.53
C GLN A 250 13.87 3.20 -12.68
N SER A 251 14.31 4.06 -11.75
CA SER A 251 14.09 5.50 -11.85
C SER A 251 14.72 6.07 -13.12
N PRO A 252 14.02 6.93 -13.90
CA PRO A 252 14.62 7.65 -15.02
C PRO A 252 15.81 8.55 -14.63
N ASN A 253 15.91 8.93 -13.34
CA ASN A 253 17.02 9.72 -12.83
C ASN A 253 18.12 8.88 -12.18
N ALA A 254 18.00 7.55 -12.14
CA ALA A 254 19.08 6.70 -11.64
C ALA A 254 20.33 6.86 -12.54
N PRO A 255 21.54 6.94 -11.96
CA PRO A 255 22.78 6.97 -12.74
C PRO A 255 22.92 5.74 -13.65
N LYS A 256 23.56 5.89 -14.82
CA LYS A 256 23.76 4.78 -15.78
C LYS A 256 24.56 3.61 -15.18
N ASN A 257 25.45 3.90 -14.23
CA ASN A 257 26.23 2.91 -13.48
C ASN A 257 25.50 2.39 -12.23
N ALA A 258 24.21 2.70 -12.03
CA ALA A 258 23.46 2.24 -10.86
C ALA A 258 23.48 0.72 -10.73
N ILE A 259 23.86 0.26 -9.54
CA ILE A 259 23.86 -1.15 -9.13
C ILE A 259 22.67 -1.44 -8.21
N ARG A 260 21.87 -0.45 -7.83
CA ARG A 260 20.63 -0.64 -7.05
C ARG A 260 19.44 0.00 -7.74
N CYS A 261 18.25 -0.58 -7.57
CA CYS A 261 17.01 0.08 -7.94
C CYS A 261 16.65 1.16 -6.93
N ARG A 262 15.81 2.13 -7.33
CA ARG A 262 15.40 3.25 -6.46
C ARG A 262 14.91 2.80 -5.08
N GLN A 263 14.08 1.77 -5.00
CA GLN A 263 13.55 1.33 -3.71
C GLN A 263 14.64 0.72 -2.82
N CYS A 264 15.57 -0.06 -3.38
CA CYS A 264 16.70 -0.60 -2.62
C CYS A 264 17.66 0.51 -2.17
N ALA A 265 17.93 1.50 -3.03
CA ALA A 265 18.71 2.68 -2.67
C ALA A 265 18.03 3.47 -1.53
N LYS A 266 16.71 3.67 -1.61
CA LYS A 266 15.93 4.36 -0.56
C LYS A 266 15.91 3.63 0.78
N GLU A 267 15.81 2.30 0.78
CA GLU A 267 15.89 1.54 2.04
C GLU A 267 17.29 1.61 2.64
N LEU A 268 18.36 1.58 1.82
CA LEU A 268 19.73 1.79 2.28
C LEU A 268 19.93 3.21 2.85
N TYR A 269 19.45 4.24 2.14
CA TYR A 269 19.43 5.62 2.63
C TYR A 269 18.74 5.73 3.98
N SER A 270 17.51 5.21 4.08
CA SER A 270 16.74 5.28 5.31
C SER A 270 17.44 4.55 6.45
N TYR A 271 18.17 3.47 6.16
CA TYR A 271 18.90 2.68 7.15
C TYR A 271 20.17 3.36 7.65
N LEU A 272 20.91 4.05 6.76
CA LEU A 272 22.16 4.72 7.12
C LEU A 272 21.96 6.13 7.67
N VAL A 273 20.95 6.89 7.24
CA VAL A 273 20.77 8.29 7.67
C VAL A 273 19.97 8.41 8.97
N ASP A 274 19.11 7.43 9.26
CA ASP A 274 18.31 7.38 10.49
C ASP A 274 18.37 5.94 11.04
N PRO A 275 19.52 5.55 11.62
CA PRO A 275 19.67 4.25 12.24
C PRO A 275 18.80 4.19 13.50
N GLN A 276 17.95 3.17 13.59
CA GLN A 276 17.09 2.95 14.76
C GLN A 276 17.28 1.52 15.27
N VAL A 277 17.37 1.38 16.59
CA VAL A 277 17.44 0.06 17.24
C VAL A 277 16.18 -0.75 16.88
N GLY A 278 16.39 -1.96 16.36
CA GLY A 278 15.29 -2.85 15.95
C GLY A 278 14.72 -2.58 14.55
N LYS A 279 15.20 -1.57 13.82
CA LYS A 279 14.84 -1.36 12.40
C LYS A 279 15.36 -2.55 11.59
N PRO A 280 14.48 -3.27 10.84
CA PRO A 280 14.93 -4.39 10.04
C PRO A 280 15.94 -3.93 8.99
N VAL A 281 17.07 -4.64 8.89
CA VAL A 281 18.06 -4.42 7.82
C VAL A 281 17.39 -4.47 6.44
N PRO A 282 17.86 -3.68 5.45
CA PRO A 282 17.19 -3.61 4.14
C PRO A 282 17.01 -4.98 3.48
N THR A 283 18.00 -5.88 3.61
CA THR A 283 17.91 -7.28 3.16
C THR A 283 16.78 -8.10 3.77
N LYS A 284 16.21 -7.70 4.91
CA LYS A 284 15.08 -8.36 5.59
C LYS A 284 13.79 -7.54 5.53
N ALA A 285 13.85 -6.27 5.11
CA ALA A 285 12.68 -5.41 5.13
C ALA A 285 11.73 -5.70 3.96
N LYS A 286 12.20 -5.58 2.72
CA LYS A 286 11.31 -5.58 1.54
C LYS A 286 11.94 -6.34 0.38
N PRO A 287 11.12 -6.94 -0.50
CA PRO A 287 11.61 -7.46 -1.77
C PRO A 287 12.13 -6.34 -2.67
N CYS A 288 13.04 -6.70 -3.58
CA CYS A 288 13.45 -5.78 -4.65
C CYS A 288 12.29 -5.68 -5.66
N PRO A 289 11.71 -4.49 -5.91
CA PRO A 289 10.58 -4.34 -6.83
C PRO A 289 10.84 -4.86 -8.25
N LEU A 290 12.08 -4.71 -8.76
CA LEU A 290 12.46 -5.19 -10.10
C LEU A 290 12.38 -6.73 -10.24
N MET A 291 12.22 -7.46 -9.14
CA MET A 291 12.01 -8.90 -9.18
C MET A 291 10.55 -9.27 -9.46
N ILE A 292 9.60 -8.36 -9.19
CA ILE A 292 8.16 -8.60 -9.25
C ILE A 292 7.65 -8.22 -10.65
N GLY A 293 6.90 -9.11 -11.30
CA GLY A 293 6.42 -8.92 -12.68
C GLY A 293 7.49 -9.16 -13.74
N ASN A 294 8.62 -9.79 -13.38
CA ASN A 294 9.73 -10.09 -14.30
C ASN A 294 9.91 -11.60 -14.43
N ASP A 295 9.91 -12.09 -15.67
CA ASP A 295 10.35 -13.44 -16.02
C ASP A 295 11.87 -13.50 -15.81
N ALA A 296 12.33 -13.97 -14.64
CA ALA A 296 13.72 -14.39 -14.57
C ALA A 296 13.77 -15.91 -14.62
N SER A 297 14.35 -16.39 -15.71
CA SER A 297 14.89 -17.72 -15.90
C SER A 297 16.00 -18.11 -14.91
N ASN A 298 16.24 -17.33 -13.84
CA ASN A 298 17.32 -17.59 -12.88
C ASN A 298 16.77 -17.87 -11.46
N PRO A 299 16.73 -19.16 -11.06
CA PRO A 299 16.29 -19.62 -9.73
C PRO A 299 17.13 -19.11 -8.56
N ALA A 300 18.38 -18.66 -8.80
CA ALA A 300 19.30 -18.19 -7.74
C ALA A 300 18.83 -16.89 -7.05
N PHE A 301 17.73 -16.27 -7.51
CA PHE A 301 17.24 -14.99 -7.01
C PHE A 301 15.90 -15.07 -6.25
N THR A 302 15.40 -16.27 -5.97
CA THR A 302 14.17 -16.58 -5.20
C THR A 302 14.21 -16.14 -3.72
N ASP A 303 15.39 -15.84 -3.18
CA ASP A 303 15.59 -15.47 -1.76
C ASP A 303 15.15 -14.02 -1.41
N SER A 304 14.44 -13.33 -2.31
CA SER A 304 14.11 -11.90 -2.15
C SER A 304 12.68 -11.58 -1.78
N VAL A 305 11.71 -12.42 -2.13
CA VAL A 305 10.30 -12.03 -2.02
C VAL A 305 9.79 -12.12 -0.57
N CYS A 306 10.40 -12.99 0.24
CA CYS A 306 9.79 -13.57 1.44
C CYS A 306 10.35 -13.04 2.76
N ARG A 307 10.77 -11.78 2.78
CA ARG A 307 11.69 -11.28 3.80
C ARG A 307 11.05 -10.97 5.16
N ARG A 308 9.71 -11.03 5.29
CA ARG A 308 9.01 -10.71 6.55
C ARG A 308 7.83 -11.64 6.85
N VAL A 309 8.08 -12.94 6.94
CA VAL A 309 7.14 -13.86 7.60
C VAL A 309 7.81 -14.62 8.76
N PRO A 310 7.53 -14.19 10.00
CA PRO A 310 7.64 -15.02 11.19
C PRO A 310 6.99 -16.40 11.16
N SER A 311 7.52 -17.21 12.07
CA SER A 311 7.15 -18.57 12.40
C SER A 311 7.50 -19.68 11.40
N THR A 312 8.27 -20.62 11.96
CA THR A 312 8.47 -22.05 11.67
C THR A 312 8.61 -22.48 10.21
N ASP A 313 9.69 -23.22 9.93
CA ASP A 313 10.21 -23.54 8.60
C ASP A 313 9.21 -24.10 7.56
N LYS A 314 8.07 -24.65 7.97
CA LYS A 314 7.02 -25.12 7.05
C LYS A 314 6.18 -23.99 6.43
N ARG A 315 5.84 -22.93 7.18
CA ARG A 315 5.08 -21.78 6.64
C ARG A 315 5.94 -20.92 5.71
N ARG A 316 7.24 -20.79 6.02
CA ARG A 316 8.21 -20.08 5.19
C ARG A 316 8.39 -20.69 3.81
N LYS A 317 8.56 -22.02 3.71
CA LYS A 317 8.67 -22.70 2.41
C LYS A 317 7.41 -22.50 1.54
N ARG A 318 6.22 -22.63 2.15
CA ARG A 318 4.94 -22.42 1.46
C ARG A 318 4.79 -20.99 0.95
N LEU A 319 5.12 -20.01 1.78
CA LEU A 319 5.08 -18.60 1.39
C LEU A 319 6.09 -18.27 0.29
N ASN A 320 7.28 -18.89 0.30
CA ASN A 320 8.23 -18.69 -0.79
C ASN A 320 7.63 -19.11 -2.13
N SER A 321 7.02 -20.29 -2.19
CA SER A 321 6.32 -20.74 -3.40
C SER A 321 5.15 -19.83 -3.77
N THR A 322 4.36 -19.36 -2.79
CA THR A 322 3.27 -18.38 -2.99
C THR A 322 3.77 -17.06 -3.60
N LEU A 323 4.87 -16.53 -3.08
CA LEU A 323 5.44 -15.26 -3.52
C LEU A 323 6.16 -15.37 -4.87
N ASP A 324 6.68 -16.55 -5.19
CA ASP A 324 7.17 -16.88 -6.52
C ASP A 324 6.02 -16.86 -7.54
N VAL A 325 4.79 -17.26 -7.18
CA VAL A 325 3.66 -17.14 -8.12
C VAL A 325 3.28 -15.69 -8.37
N LEU A 326 3.27 -14.84 -7.34
CA LEU A 326 3.05 -13.39 -7.52
C LEU A 326 4.07 -12.73 -8.45
N ARG A 327 5.26 -13.33 -8.60
CA ARG A 327 6.31 -12.81 -9.46
C ARG A 327 5.91 -12.74 -10.94
N SER A 328 5.17 -13.72 -11.43
CA SER A 328 4.77 -13.84 -12.84
C SER A 328 3.32 -13.48 -13.08
N GLU A 329 2.62 -12.95 -12.07
CA GLU A 329 1.23 -12.51 -12.22
C GLU A 329 1.12 -11.37 -13.26
N PRO A 330 0.27 -11.52 -14.29
CA PRO A 330 0.08 -10.50 -15.33
C PRO A 330 -0.30 -9.12 -14.78
N ALA A 331 -0.97 -9.08 -13.63
CA ALA A 331 -1.36 -7.87 -12.93
C ALA A 331 -0.15 -6.93 -12.66
N PHE A 332 1.02 -7.47 -12.29
CA PHE A 332 2.22 -6.66 -12.07
C PHE A 332 2.86 -6.17 -13.37
N LYS A 333 2.72 -6.92 -14.46
CA LYS A 333 3.17 -6.49 -15.79
C LYS A 333 2.35 -5.29 -16.25
N THR A 334 1.01 -5.35 -16.13
CA THR A 334 0.12 -4.22 -16.43
C THR A 334 0.47 -3.00 -15.57
N LEU A 335 0.64 -3.18 -14.25
CA LEU A 335 1.02 -2.10 -13.36
C LEU A 335 2.37 -1.48 -13.74
N ARG A 336 3.38 -2.30 -14.08
CA ARG A 336 4.70 -1.80 -14.50
C ARG A 336 4.61 -0.97 -15.78
N LEU A 337 3.96 -1.50 -16.83
CA LEU A 337 3.82 -0.80 -18.10
C LEU A 337 3.15 0.55 -17.89
N ALA A 338 2.14 0.62 -17.02
CA ALA A 338 1.50 1.87 -16.67
C ALA A 338 2.42 2.83 -15.88
N GLN A 339 3.26 2.33 -14.97
CA GLN A 339 4.27 3.15 -14.28
C GLN A 339 5.31 3.73 -15.26
N GLU A 340 5.71 2.98 -16.28
CA GLU A 340 6.69 3.40 -17.30
C GLU A 340 6.07 4.38 -18.31
N ALA A 341 4.85 4.12 -18.75
CA ALA A 341 4.12 4.95 -19.70
C ALA A 341 3.76 6.35 -19.16
N ASN A 342 3.75 6.51 -17.83
CA ASN A 342 3.36 7.76 -17.17
C ASN A 342 4.54 8.49 -16.49
N ASP A 343 5.76 7.95 -16.51
CA ASP A 343 6.94 8.66 -16.00
C ASP A 343 8.18 8.40 -16.85
N HIS A 344 8.47 9.35 -17.73
CA HIS A 344 9.63 9.33 -18.60
C HIS A 344 10.81 10.15 -18.07
N VAL A 345 10.57 11.04 -17.10
CA VAL A 345 11.51 12.11 -16.74
C VAL A 345 12.05 11.98 -15.32
N GLY A 346 11.35 11.25 -14.46
CA GLY A 346 11.65 11.09 -13.05
C GLY A 346 11.42 12.37 -12.23
N PRO A 347 11.50 12.26 -10.88
CA PRO A 347 11.18 13.38 -9.98
C PRO A 347 12.03 14.63 -10.19
N LEU A 348 13.29 14.51 -10.62
CA LEU A 348 14.18 15.67 -10.80
C LEU A 348 13.71 16.62 -11.90
N LYS A 349 13.04 16.08 -12.93
CA LYS A 349 12.65 16.82 -14.13
C LYS A 349 11.13 16.97 -14.30
N ALA A 350 10.33 16.28 -13.48
CA ALA A 350 8.87 16.39 -13.50
C ALA A 350 8.39 17.79 -13.12
N ASP A 351 7.29 18.26 -13.71
CA ASP A 351 6.65 19.53 -13.37
C ASP A 351 5.60 19.37 -12.27
N LYS A 352 5.26 20.45 -11.54
CA LYS A 352 4.20 20.41 -10.52
C LYS A 352 2.81 20.12 -11.09
N LYS A 353 2.59 20.44 -12.36
CA LYS A 353 1.32 20.25 -13.08
C LYS A 353 1.32 18.99 -13.95
N ASP A 354 2.38 18.17 -13.87
CA ASP A 354 2.50 16.95 -14.64
C ASP A 354 1.55 15.86 -14.10
N ALA A 355 0.38 15.74 -14.72
CA ALA A 355 -0.65 14.77 -14.37
C ALA A 355 -0.21 13.31 -14.63
N GLN A 356 0.64 13.08 -15.64
CA GLN A 356 1.17 11.74 -15.92
C GLN A 356 2.13 11.33 -14.80
N PHE A 357 3.06 12.20 -14.44
CA PHE A 357 3.96 11.93 -13.32
C PHE A 357 3.19 11.73 -12.00
N ALA A 358 2.15 12.53 -11.75
CA ALA A 358 1.25 12.34 -10.60
C ALA A 358 0.60 10.94 -10.60
N LEU A 359 0.12 10.48 -11.76
CA LEU A 359 -0.43 9.15 -11.95
C LEU A 359 0.61 8.06 -11.71
N ALA A 360 1.81 8.17 -12.28
CA ALA A 360 2.90 7.24 -12.02
C ALA A 360 3.24 7.14 -10.54
N MET A 361 3.29 8.28 -9.83
CA MET A 361 3.53 8.31 -8.39
C MET A 361 2.40 7.68 -7.57
N THR A 362 1.16 7.76 -8.06
CA THR A 362 0.00 7.05 -7.49
C THR A 362 0.15 5.54 -7.68
N LEU A 363 0.44 5.09 -8.90
CA LEU A 363 0.65 3.67 -9.24
C LEU A 363 1.84 3.04 -8.49
N ARG A 364 2.84 3.83 -8.10
CA ARG A 364 4.01 3.38 -7.32
C ARG A 364 3.74 3.29 -5.82
N ASP A 365 2.67 3.90 -5.32
CA ASP A 365 2.33 3.89 -3.90
C ASP A 365 1.08 3.07 -3.58
N CYS A 366 0.54 2.36 -4.57
CA CYS A 366 -0.55 1.41 -4.36
C CYS A 366 -0.14 0.22 -3.49
N THR A 367 -1.15 -0.52 -3.03
CA THR A 367 -1.01 -1.73 -2.23
C THR A 367 -1.56 -2.93 -2.99
N CYS A 368 -0.82 -4.02 -3.04
CA CYS A 368 -1.27 -5.31 -3.54
C CYS A 368 -1.87 -6.11 -2.40
N PHE A 369 -3.07 -6.64 -2.62
CA PHE A 369 -3.77 -7.61 -1.77
C PHE A 369 -3.92 -8.91 -2.56
N ALA A 370 -3.31 -9.98 -2.08
CA ALA A 370 -3.37 -11.29 -2.72
C ALA A 370 -3.88 -12.34 -1.72
N GLN A 371 -5.00 -12.99 -2.03
CA GLN A 371 -5.47 -14.17 -1.32
C GLN A 371 -4.82 -15.41 -1.93
N VAL A 372 -4.14 -16.21 -1.11
CA VAL A 372 -3.39 -17.38 -1.59
C VAL A 372 -3.65 -18.59 -0.72
N LEU A 373 -3.85 -19.74 -1.37
CA LEU A 373 -3.97 -21.03 -0.70
C LEU A 373 -2.64 -21.45 -0.09
N THR A 374 -2.70 -21.96 1.13
CA THR A 374 -1.56 -22.46 1.90
C THR A 374 -1.44 -23.98 1.90
N THR A 375 -2.44 -24.68 1.33
CA THR A 375 -2.46 -26.12 1.15
C THR A 375 -2.90 -26.41 -0.29
N PRO A 376 -2.10 -27.14 -1.10
CA PRO A 376 -2.53 -27.60 -2.42
C PRO A 376 -3.72 -28.53 -2.27
N THR A 377 -4.78 -28.33 -3.06
CA THR A 377 -5.85 -29.32 -3.18
C THR A 377 -5.34 -30.50 -4.03
N GLN A 378 -5.90 -31.69 -3.84
CA GLN A 378 -5.48 -32.91 -4.59
C GLN A 378 -5.60 -32.77 -6.12
N GLN A 379 -6.27 -31.72 -6.62
CA GLN A 379 -6.46 -31.42 -8.04
C GLN A 379 -5.59 -30.23 -8.54
N GLN A 380 -4.81 -29.58 -7.67
CA GLN A 380 -4.07 -28.37 -8.01
C GLN A 380 -2.64 -28.46 -7.49
N ASP A 381 -1.73 -28.97 -8.31
CA ASP A 381 -0.30 -29.10 -8.03
C ASP A 381 0.44 -27.75 -7.87
N SER A 382 -0.24 -26.60 -7.97
CA SER A 382 0.38 -25.27 -7.93
C SER A 382 -0.31 -24.29 -6.98
N PHE A 383 0.51 -23.56 -6.20
CA PHE A 383 0.09 -22.50 -5.27
C PHE A 383 -0.31 -21.22 -6.01
N LYS A 384 -1.41 -21.21 -6.75
CA LYS A 384 -1.88 -19.99 -7.43
C LYS A 384 -2.61 -19.03 -6.47
N PRO A 385 -2.44 -17.71 -6.61
CA PRO A 385 -3.32 -16.73 -5.98
C PRO A 385 -4.77 -17.00 -6.41
N LEU A 386 -5.66 -17.06 -5.43
CA LEU A 386 -7.10 -17.13 -5.68
C LEU A 386 -7.61 -15.80 -6.23
N LYS A 387 -7.06 -14.70 -5.72
CA LYS A 387 -7.50 -13.34 -6.03
C LYS A 387 -6.36 -12.37 -5.82
N ILE A 388 -6.16 -11.46 -6.77
CA ILE A 388 -5.24 -10.33 -6.68
C ILE A 388 -5.97 -9.02 -6.96
N ARG A 389 -5.76 -8.05 -6.08
CA ARG A 389 -6.34 -6.70 -6.16
C ARG A 389 -5.29 -5.65 -5.79
N PHE A 390 -5.27 -4.54 -6.51
CA PHE A 390 -4.52 -3.35 -6.16
C PHE A 390 -5.46 -2.29 -5.59
N GLY A 391 -5.13 -1.74 -4.42
CA GLY A 391 -5.87 -0.64 -3.79
C GLY A 391 -4.93 0.48 -3.35
N ASP A 392 -5.46 1.42 -2.54
CA ASP A 392 -4.71 2.56 -2.00
C ASP A 392 -4.20 3.52 -3.11
N PHE A 393 -5.05 3.79 -4.11
CA PHE A 393 -4.76 4.69 -5.24
C PHE A 393 -5.10 6.16 -4.93
N ASP A 394 -4.60 6.67 -3.80
CA ASP A 394 -4.76 8.09 -3.48
C ASP A 394 -4.01 8.96 -4.47
N MET A 395 -4.75 9.88 -5.09
CA MET A 395 -4.24 10.85 -6.04
C MET A 395 -3.06 11.60 -5.41
N LYS A 396 -1.91 11.49 -6.05
CA LYS A 396 -0.73 12.25 -5.60
C LYS A 396 -0.76 13.62 -6.24
N MET A 397 -0.54 14.65 -5.43
CA MET A 397 -0.46 16.04 -5.89
C MET A 397 0.99 16.50 -5.89
N PRO A 398 1.64 16.63 -7.07
CA PRO A 398 3.03 17.06 -7.14
C PRO A 398 3.24 18.45 -6.54
N GLU A 399 2.23 19.33 -6.58
CA GLU A 399 2.28 20.65 -5.95
C GLU A 399 2.77 20.62 -4.49
N PHE A 400 2.35 19.63 -3.71
CA PHE A 400 2.72 19.46 -2.30
C PHE A 400 3.87 18.47 -2.07
N LYS A 401 4.07 17.51 -2.98
CA LYS A 401 5.01 16.39 -2.76
C LYS A 401 6.27 16.43 -3.61
N LEU A 402 6.31 17.19 -4.69
CA LEU A 402 7.40 17.16 -5.67
C LEU A 402 8.74 17.55 -5.05
N THR A 403 8.76 18.60 -4.20
CA THR A 403 9.98 19.00 -3.48
C THR A 403 10.56 17.84 -2.67
N TYR A 404 9.71 17.15 -1.88
CA TYR A 404 10.15 15.98 -1.12
C TYR A 404 10.67 14.86 -2.04
N TRP A 405 9.98 14.56 -3.15
CA TRP A 405 10.43 13.51 -4.06
C TRP A 405 11.76 13.86 -4.76
N ARG A 406 11.96 15.13 -5.14
CA ARG A 406 13.21 15.65 -5.70
C ARG A 406 14.34 15.55 -4.70
N THR A 407 14.15 16.06 -3.49
CA THR A 407 15.16 16.02 -2.43
C THR A 407 15.60 14.58 -2.14
N ILE A 408 14.64 13.65 -2.02
CA ILE A 408 14.98 12.24 -1.84
C ILE A 408 15.78 11.72 -3.04
N GLU A 409 15.34 11.95 -4.28
CA GLU A 409 16.07 11.45 -5.45
C GLU A 409 17.50 12.01 -5.54
N GLU A 410 17.67 13.31 -5.28
CA GLU A 410 18.99 13.94 -5.24
C GLU A 410 19.89 13.34 -4.16
N GLN A 411 19.36 13.10 -2.96
CA GLN A 411 20.10 12.47 -1.86
C GLN A 411 20.53 11.05 -2.21
N LEU A 412 19.68 10.28 -2.89
CA LEU A 412 20.04 8.93 -3.34
C LEU A 412 21.18 8.95 -4.36
N ILE A 413 21.21 9.94 -5.25
CA ILE A 413 22.26 10.09 -6.27
C ILE A 413 23.54 10.64 -5.64
N LYS A 414 23.48 11.80 -5.00
CA LYS A 414 24.62 12.49 -4.40
C LYS A 414 25.29 11.66 -3.31
N GLY A 415 24.51 10.90 -2.54
CA GLY A 415 24.99 10.01 -1.49
C GLY A 415 25.48 8.65 -1.97
N GLY A 416 25.55 8.39 -3.28
CA GLY A 416 26.09 7.12 -3.82
C GLY A 416 25.23 5.89 -3.56
N PHE A 417 23.98 6.04 -3.10
CA PHE A 417 23.13 4.90 -2.74
C PHE A 417 22.77 4.00 -3.92
N TYR A 418 22.78 4.57 -5.12
CA TYR A 418 22.61 3.85 -6.37
C TYR A 418 23.85 3.07 -6.80
N THR A 419 25.06 3.56 -6.51
CA THR A 419 26.29 3.16 -7.22
C THR A 419 27.36 2.56 -6.31
N ALA A 420 27.40 2.95 -5.03
CA ALA A 420 28.43 2.53 -4.09
C ALA A 420 28.45 1.01 -3.88
N ASP A 421 29.61 0.41 -4.06
CA ASP A 421 29.88 -1.01 -3.87
C ASP A 421 30.09 -1.33 -2.38
N MET A 422 30.54 -0.34 -1.60
CA MET A 422 31.03 -0.52 -0.23
C MET A 422 30.59 0.61 0.70
N ILE A 423 30.53 0.32 2.00
CA ILE A 423 30.44 1.30 3.08
C ILE A 423 31.77 1.28 3.83
N TYR A 424 32.31 2.46 4.13
CA TYR A 424 33.53 2.63 4.91
C TYR A 424 33.22 3.38 6.21
N CYS A 425 33.71 2.82 7.31
CA CYS A 425 33.53 3.32 8.66
C CYS A 425 34.67 2.78 9.54
N ARG A 426 35.29 3.63 10.38
CA ARG A 426 36.31 3.23 11.38
C ARG A 426 37.43 2.33 10.81
N ASN A 427 38.01 2.72 9.68
CA ASN A 427 39.06 1.95 8.98
C ASN A 427 38.64 0.54 8.53
N GLN A 428 37.34 0.28 8.44
CA GLN A 428 36.77 -0.98 8.03
C GLN A 428 35.82 -0.79 6.85
N PHE A 429 35.74 -1.83 6.03
CA PHE A 429 34.85 -1.88 4.89
C PHE A 429 33.74 -2.89 5.12
N TYR A 430 32.52 -2.51 4.71
CA TYR A 430 31.31 -3.30 4.85
C TYR A 430 30.61 -3.38 3.50
N ARG A 431 30.00 -4.53 3.21
CA ARG A 431 29.06 -4.65 2.09
C ARG A 431 27.75 -3.95 2.47
N PRO A 432 27.18 -3.12 1.58
CA PRO A 432 25.84 -2.59 1.80
C PRO A 432 24.85 -3.73 2.05
N PRO A 433 24.00 -3.66 3.10
CA PRO A 433 23.07 -4.73 3.45
C PRO A 433 21.86 -4.71 2.51
N THR A 434 22.11 -4.80 1.22
CA THR A 434 21.13 -4.88 0.14
C THR A 434 21.23 -6.23 -0.56
N LYS A 435 20.14 -6.58 -1.24
CA LYS A 435 20.04 -7.77 -2.08
C LYS A 435 19.26 -7.36 -3.33
N CYS A 436 19.72 -6.28 -3.97
CA CYS A 436 19.06 -5.72 -5.15
C CYS A 436 19.29 -6.65 -6.35
N TYR A 437 18.33 -6.68 -7.28
CA TYR A 437 18.47 -7.43 -8.52
C TYR A 437 19.68 -6.95 -9.36
N LEU A 438 19.83 -5.63 -9.50
CA LEU A 438 20.92 -5.02 -10.30
C LEU A 438 22.30 -5.24 -9.69
N GLU A 439 22.38 -5.38 -8.37
CA GLU A 439 23.62 -5.54 -7.62
C GLU A 439 24.16 -6.96 -7.79
N ARG A 440 23.27 -7.96 -7.71
CA ARG A 440 23.65 -9.37 -7.82
C ARG A 440 24.01 -9.81 -9.24
N GLY A 441 23.55 -9.08 -10.24
CA GLY A 441 23.84 -9.37 -11.65
C GLY A 441 25.20 -8.88 -12.12
N ARG A 442 25.98 -8.19 -11.27
CA ARG A 442 27.28 -7.61 -11.65
C ARG A 442 28.48 -8.41 -11.14
N PRO A 443 29.57 -8.48 -11.92
CA PRO A 443 30.87 -8.92 -11.42
C PRO A 443 31.33 -8.03 -10.27
N THR A 444 32.02 -8.63 -9.30
CA THR A 444 32.65 -7.86 -8.22
C THR A 444 33.76 -7.00 -8.80
N ARG A 445 33.66 -5.67 -8.66
CA ARG A 445 34.74 -4.74 -9.01
C ARG A 445 35.95 -4.97 -8.11
N SER A 446 37.13 -4.61 -8.61
CA SER A 446 38.32 -4.55 -7.75
C SER A 446 38.09 -3.54 -6.62
N MET A 447 38.79 -3.71 -5.51
CA MET A 447 38.65 -2.78 -4.39
C MET A 447 39.03 -1.36 -4.82
N GLU A 448 40.06 -1.18 -5.65
CA GLU A 448 40.52 0.14 -6.13
C GLU A 448 39.50 0.91 -7.00
N GLU A 449 38.60 0.18 -7.68
CA GLU A 449 37.55 0.74 -8.57
C GLU A 449 36.17 0.86 -7.89
N SER A 450 36.05 0.41 -6.65
CA SER A 450 34.76 0.35 -5.94
C SER A 450 34.34 1.73 -5.43
N GLU A 451 33.12 2.17 -5.74
CA GLU A 451 32.56 3.42 -5.18
C GLU A 451 32.18 3.22 -3.71
N VAL A 452 32.41 4.23 -2.86
CA VAL A 452 32.29 4.06 -1.39
C VAL A 452 31.41 5.10 -0.73
N ILE A 453 30.54 4.66 0.17
CA ILE A 453 29.86 5.52 1.14
C ILE A 453 30.71 5.61 2.40
N HIS A 454 31.20 6.81 2.73
CA HIS A 454 31.97 7.08 3.95
C HIS A 454 31.03 7.62 5.04
N LEU A 455 30.89 6.86 6.13
CA LEU A 455 30.11 7.28 7.30
C LEU A 455 30.96 8.18 8.20
N GLN A 456 30.43 9.34 8.56
CA GLN A 456 31.10 10.36 9.36
C GLN A 456 30.23 10.78 10.55
N GLU A 457 30.87 11.10 11.67
CA GLU A 457 30.18 11.65 12.84
C GLU A 457 29.74 13.11 12.57
N PRO A 458 28.58 13.57 13.09
CA PRO A 458 28.10 14.94 12.88
C PRO A 458 28.98 16.03 13.53
N HIS A 459 29.81 15.69 14.52
CA HIS A 459 30.50 16.66 15.39
C HIS A 459 32.02 16.77 15.22
N GLN A 460 32.65 16.08 14.26
CA GLN A 460 34.10 16.23 14.02
C GLN A 460 34.38 17.40 13.07
N LYS A 461 34.49 18.61 13.65
CA LYS A 461 34.77 19.83 12.86
C LYS A 461 36.24 20.12 12.54
N ASN A 462 37.25 19.43 13.09
CA ASN A 462 38.66 19.85 12.93
C ASN A 462 39.71 18.71 12.97
N GLY A 463 39.44 17.55 12.38
CA GLY A 463 40.44 16.47 12.25
C GLY A 463 40.86 16.26 10.81
N VAL A 464 42.17 16.27 10.52
CA VAL A 464 42.74 15.88 9.22
C VAL A 464 42.19 14.50 8.84
N TYR A 465 41.33 14.45 7.83
CA TYR A 465 40.72 13.22 7.36
C TYR A 465 41.79 12.33 6.73
N SER A 466 41.97 11.12 7.25
CA SER A 466 42.50 10.04 6.43
C SER A 466 41.37 9.59 5.51
N LEU A 467 41.38 10.04 4.26
CA LEU A 467 40.68 9.35 3.16
C LEU A 467 40.97 7.84 3.27
N PRO A 468 40.03 6.95 2.87
CA PRO A 468 40.28 5.52 2.87
C PRO A 468 41.64 5.27 2.20
N PRO A 469 42.62 4.64 2.88
CA PRO A 469 43.94 4.46 2.30
C PRO A 469 43.76 3.71 0.99
N THR A 470 44.32 4.22 -0.11
CA THR A 470 44.46 3.55 -1.42
C THR A 470 43.27 3.50 -2.38
N MET A 471 42.20 4.30 -2.22
CA MET A 471 41.14 4.35 -3.25
C MET A 471 41.31 5.49 -4.26
N LYS A 472 41.39 5.14 -5.56
CA LYS A 472 41.30 6.08 -6.69
C LYS A 472 39.84 6.44 -7.05
N SER A 473 38.88 5.90 -6.31
CA SER A 473 37.45 5.86 -6.61
C SER A 473 36.64 6.98 -5.94
N MET A 474 35.43 7.24 -6.47
CA MET A 474 34.46 8.21 -5.97
C MET A 474 34.00 7.85 -4.55
N THR A 475 34.06 8.83 -3.64
CA THR A 475 33.64 8.69 -2.23
C THR A 475 32.48 9.63 -1.93
N HIS A 476 31.44 9.11 -1.26
CA HIS A 476 30.24 9.85 -0.86
C HIS A 476 30.17 9.93 0.66
N SER A 477 30.25 11.15 1.22
CA SER A 477 30.19 11.35 2.68
C SER A 477 28.76 11.45 3.20
N ILE A 478 28.48 10.79 4.33
CA ILE A 478 27.19 10.81 5.00
C ILE A 478 27.40 11.01 6.50
N HIS A 479 26.70 11.96 7.09
CA HIS A 479 26.71 12.20 8.54
C HIS A 479 25.62 11.38 9.24
N THR A 480 25.99 10.61 10.27
CA THR A 480 25.08 9.71 10.99
C THR A 480 25.71 9.23 12.31
N ASP A 481 24.94 8.52 13.14
CA ASP A 481 25.45 7.83 14.34
C ASP A 481 26.30 6.63 13.93
N VAL A 482 27.62 6.82 13.94
CA VAL A 482 28.58 5.82 13.45
C VAL A 482 28.69 4.64 14.42
N ASP A 483 28.59 4.91 15.73
CA ASP A 483 28.60 3.89 16.79
C ASP A 483 27.46 2.89 16.66
N LEU A 484 26.25 3.39 16.42
CA LEU A 484 25.07 2.54 16.24
C LEU A 484 25.17 1.72 14.96
N LEU A 485 25.65 2.33 13.87
CA LEU A 485 25.73 1.66 12.56
C LEU A 485 26.83 0.62 12.48
N GLU A 486 27.99 0.84 13.08
CA GLU A 486 29.07 -0.16 13.12
C GLU A 486 28.55 -1.48 13.70
N LYS A 487 27.85 -1.42 14.85
CA LYS A 487 27.22 -2.58 15.48
C LYS A 487 26.23 -3.28 14.56
N CYS A 488 25.47 -2.49 13.79
CA CYS A 488 24.48 -3.01 12.88
C CYS A 488 25.08 -3.57 11.57
N LEU A 489 26.29 -3.14 11.20
CA LEU A 489 26.99 -3.54 9.98
C LEU A 489 27.99 -4.68 10.19
N GLU A 490 28.33 -5.08 11.42
CA GLU A 490 29.39 -6.08 11.68
C GLU A 490 29.23 -7.39 10.89
N HIS A 491 28.01 -7.86 10.71
CA HIS A 491 27.71 -9.08 9.92
C HIS A 491 28.01 -8.94 8.41
N TYR A 492 28.21 -7.72 7.93
CA TYR A 492 28.49 -7.36 6.54
C TYR A 492 29.93 -6.93 6.32
N LYS A 493 30.78 -7.05 7.33
CA LYS A 493 32.20 -6.69 7.28
C LYS A 493 32.93 -7.53 6.22
N VAL A 494 33.74 -6.85 5.42
CA VAL A 494 34.59 -7.51 4.44
C VAL A 494 35.84 -8.01 5.14
N LYS A 495 36.00 -9.33 5.19
CA LYS A 495 37.24 -9.95 5.65
C LYS A 495 38.35 -9.53 4.70
N LYS A 496 39.49 -9.06 5.23
CA LYS A 496 40.72 -8.96 4.42
C LYS A 496 40.96 -10.35 3.85
N SER A 497 41.07 -10.46 2.53
CA SER A 497 41.61 -11.67 1.92
C SER A 497 42.94 -11.95 2.62
N GLU A 498 43.06 -13.10 3.28
CA GLU A 498 44.36 -13.63 3.66
C GLU A 498 45.18 -13.60 2.36
N GLY A 499 46.19 -12.74 2.36
CA GLY A 499 47.01 -12.53 1.18
C GLY A 499 47.52 -13.89 0.73
N SER A 500 47.42 -14.12 -0.58
CA SER A 500 48.22 -15.09 -1.29
C SER A 500 49.65 -15.02 -0.72
N GLN A 501 49.99 -15.94 0.19
CA GLN A 501 51.37 -16.26 0.46
C GLN A 501 51.90 -16.81 -0.85
N LYS A 502 52.67 -15.98 -1.54
CA LYS A 502 53.62 -16.46 -2.53
C LYS A 502 54.49 -17.50 -1.82
N GLY A 503 54.36 -18.76 -2.25
CA GLY A 503 55.38 -19.79 -2.19
C GLY A 503 55.68 -20.18 -3.62
#